data_AF-A0A3B9BJ56-F1
#
_entry.id   AF-A0A3B9BJ56-F1
#
_cell.length_a   1.000
_cell.length_b   1.000
_cell.length_c   1.000
_cell.angle_alpha   90.00
_cell.angle_beta   90.00
_cell.angle_gamma   90.00
#
_symmetry.space_group_name_H-M   'P 1'
#
loop_
_entity.id
_entity.type
_entity.pdbx_description
1 polymer ?
#
loop_
_entity_poly.entity_id
_entity_poly.type
_entity_poly.pdbx_seq_one_letter_code
_entity_poly.pdbx_strand_id
1 'polypeptide(L)' 'EATGERLDDLEDPFRLYRCITIMNCAQTCPKGLNPARAIAEIKKMMVERQV' A
#
# COMPACT_ATOMS: atom_id res chain seq x y z
N GLU A 1 -9.91 -16.60 -4.15
CA GLU A 1 -8.87 -15.57 -4.09
C GLU A 1 -9.11 -14.72 -2.83
N ALA A 2 -8.09 -14.40 -2.05
CA ALA A 2 -8.24 -13.78 -0.71
C ALA A 2 -8.08 -12.24 -0.73
N THR A 3 -8.30 -11.59 -1.88
CA THR A 3 -8.03 -10.16 -2.06
C THR A 3 -8.92 -9.27 -1.19
N GLY A 4 -10.20 -9.63 -1.04
CA GLY A 4 -11.14 -8.89 -0.18
C GLY A 4 -10.66 -8.85 1.27
N GLU A 5 -10.49 -10.03 1.88
CA GLU A 5 -10.01 -10.21 3.25
C GLU A 5 -8.67 -9.49 3.52
N ARG A 6 -7.72 -9.56 2.56
CA ARG A 6 -6.41 -8.90 2.69
C ARG A 6 -6.50 -7.37 2.70
N LEU A 7 -7.46 -6.80 2.00
CA LEU A 7 -7.68 -5.36 1.96
C LEU A 7 -8.47 -4.90 3.19
N ASP A 8 -9.40 -5.71 3.68
CA ASP A 8 -10.14 -5.44 4.93
C ASP A 8 -9.17 -5.37 6.13
N ASP A 9 -8.15 -6.24 6.13
CA ASP A 9 -7.04 -6.19 7.09
C ASP A 9 -6.25 -4.87 7.07
N LEU A 10 -6.35 -4.05 6.02
CA LEU A 10 -5.62 -2.78 5.91
C LEU A 10 -6.45 -1.57 6.34
N GLU A 11 -7.73 -1.75 6.66
CA GLU A 11 -8.68 -0.69 7.01
C GLU A 11 -8.49 -0.19 8.46
N ASP A 12 -7.35 0.45 8.69
CA ASP A 12 -6.98 1.08 9.96
C ASP A 12 -6.08 2.31 9.71
N PRO A 13 -6.27 3.43 10.45
CA PRO A 13 -5.50 4.66 10.24
C PRO A 13 -3.98 4.51 10.34
N PHE A 14 -3.49 3.54 11.11
CA PHE A 14 -2.07 3.30 11.36
C PHE A 14 -1.43 2.29 10.40
N ARG A 15 -2.22 1.51 9.66
CA ARG A 15 -1.72 0.53 8.68
C ARG A 15 -1.33 1.21 7.37
N LEU A 16 -2.14 1.04 6.32
CA LEU A 16 -1.82 1.49 4.96
C LEU A 16 -1.62 3.01 4.87
N TYR A 17 -2.39 3.77 5.66
CA TYR A 17 -2.49 5.22 5.52
C TYR A 17 -1.33 6.01 6.15
N ARG A 18 -0.45 5.37 6.94
CA ARG A 18 0.76 6.02 7.49
C ARG A 18 1.86 6.26 6.45
N CYS A 19 1.78 5.59 5.31
CA CYS A 19 2.68 5.88 4.20
C CYS A 19 2.36 7.27 3.62
N ILE A 20 3.21 8.26 3.89
CA ILE A 20 3.07 9.64 3.39
C ILE A 20 4.00 9.95 2.20
N THR A 21 4.38 8.92 1.44
CA THR A 21 5.14 9.09 0.18
C THR A 21 6.54 9.71 0.37
N ILE A 22 7.25 9.34 1.44
CA ILE A 22 8.65 9.74 1.69
C ILE A 22 9.62 9.08 0.68
N MET A 23 9.25 7.93 0.11
CA MET A 23 10.00 7.18 -0.92
C MET A 23 11.33 6.54 -0.49
N ASN A 24 11.79 6.71 0.75
CA ASN A 24 13.00 6.05 1.27
C ASN A 24 12.99 4.52 1.07
N CYS A 25 11.83 3.87 1.18
CA CYS A 25 11.70 2.43 1.00
C CYS A 25 12.07 1.95 -0.42
N ALA A 26 11.79 2.74 -1.46
CA ALA A 26 12.16 2.42 -2.84
C ALA A 26 13.64 2.70 -3.09
N GLN A 27 14.16 3.81 -2.57
CA GLN A 27 15.57 4.20 -2.73
C GLN A 27 16.53 3.23 -2.03
N THR A 28 16.19 2.76 -0.84
CA THR A 28 17.08 1.91 -0.04
C THR A 28 17.02 0.43 -0.42
N CYS A 29 16.09 0.01 -1.28
CA CYS A 29 15.84 -1.41 -1.50
C CYS A 29 17.04 -2.07 -2.21
N PRO A 30 17.78 -2.99 -1.55
CA PRO A 30 18.98 -3.60 -2.15
C PRO A 30 18.64 -4.56 -3.29
N LYS A 31 17.36 -4.91 -3.43
CA LYS A 31 16.83 -5.78 -4.50
C LYS A 31 16.30 -4.99 -5.70
N GLY A 32 16.40 -3.65 -5.69
CA GLY A 32 15.85 -2.80 -6.75
C GLY A 32 14.33 -2.86 -6.89
N LEU A 33 13.63 -3.31 -5.85
CA LEU A 33 12.17 -3.34 -5.83
C LEU A 33 11.64 -1.93 -5.57
N ASN A 34 10.37 -1.70 -5.93
CA ASN A 34 9.68 -0.45 -5.63
C ASN A 34 8.45 -0.68 -4.73
N PRO A 35 8.65 -0.78 -3.40
CA PRO A 35 7.56 -0.94 -2.43
C PRO A 35 6.60 0.24 -2.45
N ALA A 36 7.09 1.47 -2.67
CA ALA A 36 6.26 2.66 -2.71
C ALA A 36 5.21 2.61 -3.82
N ARG A 37 5.59 2.12 -5.01
CA ARG A 37 4.65 1.88 -6.11
C ARG A 37 3.59 0.86 -5.73
N ALA A 38 3.98 -0.26 -5.13
CA ALA A 38 3.03 -1.29 -4.70
C ALA A 38 2.03 -0.74 -3.65
N ILE A 39 2.50 0.06 -2.69
CA ILE A 39 1.62 0.71 -1.70
C ILE A 39 0.65 1.68 -2.38
N ALA A 40 1.09 2.43 -3.39
CA ALA A 40 0.21 3.32 -4.15
C ALA A 40 -0.91 2.56 -4.89
N GLU A 41 -0.58 1.44 -5.53
CA GLU A 41 -1.60 0.57 -6.15
C GLU A 41 -2.59 0.02 -5.12
N ILE A 42 -2.12 -0.37 -3.91
CA ILE A 42 -3.00 -0.81 -2.83
C ILE A 42 -3.94 0.30 -2.37
N LYS A 43 -3.44 1.52 -2.21
CA LYS A 43 -4.30 2.68 -1.88
C LYS A 43 -5.34 2.95 -2.95
N LYS A 44 -4.99 2.80 -4.23
CA LYS A 44 -5.94 2.92 -5.34
C LYS A 44 -7.04 1.86 -5.24
N MET A 45 -6.67 0.59 -4.99
CA MET A 45 -7.65 -0.48 -4.78
C MET A 45 -8.57 -0.21 -3.59
N MET A 46 -8.08 0.39 -2.50
CA MET A 46 -8.93 0.79 -1.36
C MET A 46 -9.93 1.87 -1.75
N VAL A 47 -9.52 2.87 -2.54
CA VAL A 47 -10.40 3.94 -3.02
C VAL A 47 -11.47 3.38 -3.97
N GLU A 48 -11.07 2.52 -4.92
CA GLU A 48 -11.99 1.87 -5.86
C GLU A 48 -13.06 1.01 -5.17
N ARG A 49 -12.81 0.52 -3.95
CA ARG A 49 -13.80 -0.23 -3.16
C ARG A 49 -14.84 0.65 -2.45
N GLN A 50 -14.57 1.94 -2.29
CA GLN A 50 -15.48 2.89 -1.63
C GLN A 50 -16.41 3.61 -2.61
N VAL A 51 -16.15 3.48 -3.92
CA VAL A 51 -16.96 4.04 -5.02
C VAL A 51 -17.97 2.99 -5.50
#